data_AF-A0A1I5JMK7-F1
#
_entry.id   AF-A0A1I5JMK7-F1
#
_cell.length_a   1.000
_cell.length_b   1.000
_cell.length_c   1.000
_cell.angle_alpha   90.00
_cell.angle_beta   90.00
_cell.angle_gamma   90.00
#
_symmetry.space_group_name_H-M   'P 1'
#
loop_
_entity.id
_entity.type
_entity.pdbx_description
1 polymer ?
#
loop_
_entity_poly.entity_id
_entity_poly.type
_entity_poly.pdbx_seq_one_letter_code
_entity_poly.pdbx_strand_id
1 'polypeptide(L)'
;MSNWIDSGGNEPRLYSARPTNCETQRRSIGRPKRWRSAAGLAWALTLIALLAPRGHARDRGQFVNTNAELKAWFDGLRSGKGPCCSDADGSAISDSDWESKDGHYRVRIPRLGYAIEGKQQELVWVDVPEEAVISEPNRVGRTMVWPIYGYMGVTIRCFMPGSMT
;
A
#
# COMPACT_ATOMS: atom_id res chain seq x y z
N MET A 1 5.68 -12.05 -23.83
CA MET A 1 5.99 -12.22 -22.40
C MET A 1 6.55 -10.90 -21.90
N SER A 2 5.78 -10.13 -21.14
CA SER A 2 6.23 -8.82 -20.66
C SER A 2 6.82 -9.00 -19.27
N ASN A 3 8.12 -8.70 -19.10
CA ASN A 3 8.70 -8.57 -17.79
C ASN A 3 7.92 -7.47 -17.06
N TRP A 4 7.36 -7.77 -15.89
CA TRP A 4 6.61 -6.78 -15.11
C TRP A 4 7.47 -5.58 -14.73
N ILE A 5 8.80 -5.75 -14.73
CA ILE A 5 9.84 -4.71 -14.57
C ILE A 5 9.73 -3.63 -15.65
N ASP A 6 9.33 -4.00 -16.87
CA ASP A 6 9.15 -3.10 -18.02
C ASP A 6 7.71 -2.54 -18.12
N SER A 7 6.77 -3.07 -17.34
CA SER A 7 5.32 -2.77 -17.47
C SER A 7 4.81 -1.77 -16.41
N GLY A 8 5.68 -1.27 -15.55
CA GLY A 8 5.35 -0.25 -14.56
C GLY A 8 5.14 1.11 -15.20
N GLY A 9 3.96 1.34 -15.79
CA GLY A 9 3.64 2.64 -16.38
C GLY A 9 2.46 2.66 -17.34
N ASN A 10 1.32 2.06 -16.99
CA ASN A 10 0.04 2.46 -17.58
C ASN A 10 -1.08 2.34 -16.54
N GLU A 11 -1.50 3.51 -16.07
CA GLU A 11 -2.73 3.83 -15.33
C GLU A 11 -3.11 2.97 -14.11
N PRO A 12 -3.12 3.53 -12.88
CA PRO A 12 -3.94 2.98 -11.82
C PRO A 12 -5.42 3.11 -12.23
N ARG A 13 -6.04 2.00 -12.63
CA ARG A 13 -7.48 1.97 -12.90
C ARG A 13 -8.27 2.27 -11.63
N LEU A 14 -9.00 3.39 -11.72
CA LEU A 14 -10.08 3.92 -10.91
C LEU A 14 -10.61 2.98 -9.80
N TYR A 15 -10.34 3.36 -8.55
CA TYR A 15 -11.08 2.84 -7.42
C TYR A 15 -12.52 3.39 -7.51
N SER A 16 -13.48 2.54 -7.86
CA SER A 16 -14.89 2.91 -7.84
C SER A 16 -15.32 3.11 -6.39
N ALA A 17 -15.59 4.37 -6.03
CA ALA A 17 -16.22 4.71 -4.77
C ALA A 17 -17.65 4.13 -4.77
N ARG A 18 -17.92 3.16 -3.90
CA ARG A 18 -19.31 2.78 -3.57
C ARG A 18 -19.87 3.88 -2.66
N PRO A 19 -21.03 4.49 -3.00
CA PRO A 19 -21.67 5.43 -2.09
C PRO A 19 -22.33 4.63 -0.96
N THR A 20 -21.88 4.82 0.28
CA THR A 20 -22.66 4.41 1.45
C THR A 20 -23.63 5.54 1.79
N ASN A 21 -24.85 5.44 1.27
CA ASN A 21 -25.98 6.17 1.83
C ASN A 21 -26.32 5.53 3.18
N CYS A 22 -26.00 6.22 4.28
CA CYS A 22 -26.46 5.85 5.61
C CYS A 22 -27.66 6.72 5.98
N GLU A 23 -28.85 6.23 5.64
CA GLU A 23 -30.12 6.79 6.09
C GLU A 23 -30.28 6.50 7.59
N THR A 24 -30.31 7.56 8.40
CA THR A 24 -30.48 7.45 9.86
C THR A 24 -31.96 7.34 10.19
N GLN A 25 -32.47 6.12 10.37
CA GLN A 25 -33.80 5.90 10.92
C GLN A 25 -33.70 5.62 12.43
N ARG A 26 -34.09 6.60 13.26
CA ARG A 26 -34.30 6.39 14.70
C ARG A 26 -35.50 5.47 14.90
N ARG A 27 -35.28 4.30 15.49
CA ARG A 27 -36.35 3.50 16.13
C ARG A 27 -36.03 3.34 17.62
N SER A 28 -36.87 3.92 18.47
CA SER A 28 -36.94 3.61 19.89
C SER A 28 -37.60 2.25 20.09
N ILE A 29 -36.93 1.32 20.76
CA ILE A 29 -37.57 0.07 21.21
C ILE A 29 -37.15 -0.20 22.66
N GLY A 30 -38.16 -0.38 23.51
CA GLY A 30 -38.04 -0.57 24.95
C GLY A 30 -37.40 -1.90 25.35
N ARG A 31 -36.90 -1.93 26.60
CA ARG A 31 -36.40 -3.11 27.30
C ARG A 31 -37.55 -4.09 27.59
N PRO A 32 -37.31 -5.42 27.52
CA PRO A 32 -37.15 -6.11 28.80
C PRO A 32 -36.17 -7.32 28.86
N LYS A 33 -35.81 -7.61 30.11
CA LYS A 33 -35.35 -8.85 30.77
C LYS A 33 -34.02 -9.52 30.36
N ARG A 34 -32.99 -9.15 31.15
CA ARG A 34 -31.82 -9.96 31.55
C ARG A 34 -32.26 -11.35 32.06
N TRP A 35 -32.08 -12.41 31.27
CA TRP A 35 -31.66 -13.77 31.73
C TRP A 35 -31.55 -14.85 30.62
N ARG A 36 -31.19 -14.49 29.37
CA ARG A 36 -30.86 -15.48 28.30
C ARG A 36 -29.56 -15.15 27.55
N SER A 37 -28.75 -14.26 28.12
CA SER A 37 -27.78 -13.46 27.37
C SER A 37 -26.49 -14.18 27.02
N ALA A 38 -26.06 -15.18 27.80
CA ALA A 38 -24.78 -15.86 27.53
C ALA A 38 -24.87 -16.84 26.34
N ALA A 39 -25.93 -17.65 26.28
CA ALA A 39 -26.12 -18.61 25.19
C ALA A 39 -26.40 -17.91 23.85
N GLY A 40 -27.16 -16.80 23.87
CA GLY A 40 -27.41 -15.98 22.68
C GLY A 40 -26.15 -15.29 22.16
N LEU A 41 -25.29 -14.77 23.05
CA LEU A 41 -23.99 -14.20 22.65
C LEU A 41 -23.05 -15.26 22.09
N ALA A 42 -22.94 -16.42 22.74
CA ALA A 42 -22.08 -17.50 22.28
C ALA A 42 -22.49 -17.98 20.88
N TRP A 43 -23.80 -18.10 20.63
CA TRP A 43 -24.32 -18.47 19.32
C TRP A 43 -24.10 -17.37 18.27
N ALA A 44 -24.30 -16.10 18.64
CA ALA A 44 -24.00 -14.98 17.75
C ALA A 44 -22.51 -14.91 17.37
N LEU A 45 -21.60 -15.12 18.33
CA LEU A 45 -20.15 -15.12 18.07
C LEU A 45 -19.71 -16.31 17.21
N THR A 46 -20.29 -17.50 17.43
CA THR A 46 -20.02 -18.66 16.56
C THR A 46 -20.55 -18.44 15.15
N LEU A 47 -21.77 -17.90 14.99
CA LEU A 47 -22.29 -17.53 13.68
C LEU A 47 -21.38 -16.50 12.99
N ILE A 48 -20.94 -15.45 13.70
CA ILE A 48 -20.01 -14.45 13.15
C ILE A 48 -18.69 -15.09 12.71
N ALA A 49 -18.13 -16.02 13.48
CA ALA A 49 -16.90 -16.73 13.13
C ALA A 49 -17.08 -17.66 11.91
N LEU A 50 -18.23 -18.33 11.78
CA LEU A 50 -18.57 -19.18 10.62
C LEU A 50 -18.86 -18.37 9.35
N LEU A 51 -19.43 -17.17 9.49
CA LEU A 51 -19.76 -16.27 8.39
C LEU A 51 -18.63 -15.28 8.07
N ALA A 52 -17.55 -15.26 8.85
CA ALA A 52 -16.41 -14.39 8.60
C ALA A 52 -15.73 -14.81 7.29
N PRO A 53 -15.64 -13.93 6.28
CA PRO A 53 -14.89 -14.22 5.08
C PRO A 53 -13.42 -14.46 5.45
N ARG A 54 -12.83 -15.53 4.90
CA ARG A 54 -11.38 -15.71 4.97
C ARG A 54 -10.73 -14.55 4.22
N GLY A 55 -10.01 -13.70 4.94
CA GLY A 55 -9.21 -12.64 4.36
C GLY A 55 -8.03 -13.25 3.60
N HIS A 56 -8.23 -13.59 2.34
CA HIS A 56 -7.12 -13.87 1.45
C HIS A 56 -6.56 -12.53 0.96
N ALA A 57 -5.25 -12.33 1.14
CA ALA A 57 -4.55 -11.29 0.42
C ALA A 57 -4.83 -11.49 -1.08
N ARG A 58 -5.28 -10.45 -1.78
CA ARG A 58 -5.55 -10.55 -3.21
C ARG A 58 -4.22 -10.59 -3.96
N ASP A 59 -3.84 -11.75 -4.46
CA ASP A 59 -2.86 -11.88 -5.53
C ASP A 59 -3.59 -11.89 -6.88
N ARG A 60 -3.19 -10.98 -7.79
CA ARG A 60 -3.74 -10.92 -9.16
C ARG A 60 -3.00 -11.86 -10.12
N GLY A 61 -2.07 -12.68 -9.62
CA GLY A 61 -1.22 -13.54 -10.42
C GLY A 61 -0.18 -12.78 -11.24
N GLN A 62 -0.06 -11.45 -11.04
CA GLN A 62 0.91 -10.58 -11.71
C GLN A 62 2.35 -11.09 -11.55
N PHE A 63 2.63 -11.75 -10.43
CA PHE A 63 3.97 -12.22 -10.07
C PHE A 63 4.14 -13.73 -10.18
N VAL A 64 3.16 -14.48 -10.74
CA VAL A 64 3.18 -15.95 -10.79
C VAL A 64 4.39 -16.53 -11.52
N ASN A 65 4.93 -15.79 -12.50
CA ASN A 65 6.10 -16.19 -13.29
C ASN A 65 7.41 -15.55 -12.79
N THR A 66 7.43 -14.96 -11.59
CA THR A 66 8.64 -14.35 -11.00
C THR A 66 9.49 -15.43 -10.35
N ASN A 67 10.82 -15.34 -10.48
CA ASN A 67 11.74 -16.20 -9.75
C ASN A 67 11.44 -16.14 -8.23
N ALA A 68 11.25 -17.30 -7.60
CA ALA A 68 10.92 -17.42 -6.18
C ALA A 68 11.96 -16.77 -5.26
N GLU A 69 13.24 -16.80 -5.62
CA GLU A 69 14.31 -16.14 -4.86
C GLU A 69 14.18 -14.61 -4.92
N LEU A 70 13.90 -14.07 -6.11
CA LEU A 70 13.71 -12.62 -6.30
C LEU A 70 12.46 -12.15 -5.56
N LYS A 71 11.39 -12.95 -5.57
CA LYS A 71 10.19 -12.68 -4.78
C LYS A 71 10.49 -12.69 -3.28
N ALA A 72 11.18 -13.71 -2.78
CA ALA A 72 11.52 -13.80 -1.36
C ALA A 72 12.40 -12.63 -0.90
N TRP A 73 13.36 -12.22 -1.74
CA TRP A 73 14.16 -11.02 -1.50
C TRP A 73 13.29 -9.75 -1.43
N PHE A 74 12.39 -9.55 -2.41
CA PHE A 74 11.51 -8.38 -2.45
C PHE A 74 10.55 -8.34 -1.25
N ASP A 75 9.93 -9.47 -0.90
CA ASP A 75 9.04 -9.61 0.24
C ASP A 75 9.79 -9.39 1.58
N GLY A 76 11.08 -9.68 1.61
CA GLY A 76 11.96 -9.50 2.76
C GLY A 76 12.52 -8.09 2.95
N LEU A 77 12.29 -7.17 2.00
CA LEU A 77 12.84 -5.82 2.07
C LEU A 77 12.35 -5.05 3.30
N ARG A 78 13.29 -4.38 3.96
CA ARG A 78 13.04 -3.57 5.14
C ARG A 78 14.01 -2.40 5.23
N SER A 79 13.51 -1.31 5.80
CA SER A 79 14.31 -0.14 6.18
C SER A 79 14.44 -0.08 7.71
N GLY A 80 15.09 0.97 8.22
CA GLY A 80 15.11 1.29 9.65
C GLY A 80 13.71 1.51 10.24
N LYS A 81 12.71 1.82 9.39
CA LYS A 81 11.29 1.91 9.78
C LYS A 81 10.59 0.55 9.87
N GLY A 82 11.21 -0.56 9.45
CA GLY A 82 10.63 -1.92 9.43
C GLY A 82 10.34 -2.46 8.01
N PRO A 83 9.50 -3.51 7.86
CA PRO A 83 9.17 -4.14 6.57
C PRO A 83 8.54 -3.17 5.56
N CYS A 84 8.94 -3.22 4.28
CA CYS A 84 8.46 -2.27 3.28
C CYS A 84 7.01 -2.55 2.83
N CYS A 85 6.66 -3.83 2.68
CA CYS A 85 5.35 -4.27 2.20
C CYS A 85 4.30 -4.44 3.30
N SER A 86 4.51 -3.89 4.51
CA SER A 86 3.50 -3.94 5.58
C SER A 86 2.41 -2.88 5.42
N ASP A 87 2.80 -1.67 5.01
CA ASP A 87 1.94 -0.48 5.07
C ASP A 87 1.87 0.29 3.74
N ALA A 88 2.75 -0.03 2.79
CA ALA A 88 2.86 0.67 1.51
C ALA A 88 3.17 -0.31 0.37
N ASP A 89 2.71 0.06 -0.82
CA ASP A 89 3.08 -0.62 -2.06
C ASP A 89 4.33 0.02 -2.67
N GLY A 90 5.22 -0.81 -3.18
CA GLY A 90 6.44 -0.36 -3.85
C GLY A 90 6.17 0.00 -5.30
N SER A 91 6.75 1.12 -5.76
CA SER A 91 6.68 1.56 -7.14
C SER A 91 8.05 1.96 -7.67
N ALA A 92 8.32 1.62 -8.92
CA ALA A 92 9.52 2.08 -9.61
C ALA A 92 9.32 3.51 -10.12
N ILE A 93 10.33 4.35 -9.98
CA ILE A 93 10.32 5.74 -10.49
C ILE A 93 11.36 5.92 -11.60
N SER A 94 11.25 7.01 -12.36
CA SER A 94 12.24 7.37 -13.38
C SER A 94 13.53 7.88 -12.73
N ASP A 95 14.66 7.77 -13.42
CA ASP A 95 15.92 8.38 -12.98
C ASP A 95 15.87 9.91 -12.89
N SER A 96 14.91 10.54 -13.57
CA SER A 96 14.64 11.99 -13.46
C SER A 96 13.75 12.37 -12.27
N ASP A 97 13.16 11.38 -11.59
CA ASP A 97 12.24 11.55 -10.47
C ASP A 97 12.90 11.29 -9.12
N TRP A 98 14.23 11.24 -9.06
CA TRP A 98 14.96 11.20 -7.80
C TRP A 98 16.32 11.85 -7.97
N GLU A 99 16.92 12.27 -6.86
CA GLU A 99 18.31 12.67 -6.84
C GLU A 99 18.95 12.38 -5.49
N SER A 100 20.29 12.35 -5.49
CA SER A 100 21.10 12.39 -4.28
C SER A 100 21.76 13.75 -4.17
N LYS A 101 21.64 14.37 -3.00
CA LYS A 101 22.31 15.64 -2.66
C LYS A 101 22.83 15.56 -1.23
N ASP A 102 24.13 15.83 -1.07
CA ASP A 102 24.81 15.88 0.24
C ASP A 102 24.64 14.60 1.08
N GLY A 103 24.58 13.44 0.44
CA GLY A 103 24.37 12.15 1.11
C GLY A 103 22.90 11.82 1.43
N HIS A 104 21.98 12.73 1.15
CA HIS A 104 20.55 12.52 1.30
C HIS A 104 19.87 12.29 -0.05
N TYR A 105 18.68 11.69 -0.02
CA TYR A 105 17.88 11.48 -1.23
C TYR A 105 16.62 12.30 -1.19
N ARG A 106 16.17 12.73 -2.36
CA ARG A 106 14.80 13.22 -2.56
C ARG A 106 14.17 12.53 -3.75
N VAL A 107 12.86 12.34 -3.68
CA VAL A 107 12.06 11.69 -4.73
C VAL A 107 10.93 12.60 -5.16
N ARG A 108 10.61 12.57 -6.45
CA ARG A 108 9.51 13.30 -7.07
C ARG A 108 8.38 12.33 -7.34
N ILE A 109 7.31 12.43 -6.56
CA ILE A 109 6.18 11.48 -6.61
C ILE A 109 4.84 12.23 -6.58
N PRO A 110 3.73 11.58 -6.98
CA PRO A 110 2.41 12.20 -6.87
C PRO A 110 2.14 12.71 -5.46
N ARG A 111 1.48 13.86 -5.36
CA ARG A 111 1.04 14.41 -4.07
C ARG A 111 -0.04 13.56 -3.41
N LEU A 112 -0.83 12.86 -4.22
CA LEU A 112 -1.96 12.02 -3.81
C LEU A 112 -1.79 10.61 -4.36
N GLY A 113 -2.11 9.61 -3.55
CA GLY A 113 -2.09 8.19 -3.94
C GLY A 113 -3.24 7.76 -4.87
N TYR A 114 -4.03 8.71 -5.38
CA TYR A 114 -5.10 8.46 -6.33
C TYR A 114 -5.08 9.50 -7.45
N ALA A 115 -5.56 9.08 -8.62
CA ALA A 115 -5.80 9.99 -9.74
C ALA A 115 -7.18 10.63 -9.62
N ILE A 116 -7.29 11.89 -10.02
CA ILE A 116 -8.58 12.59 -10.17
C ILE A 116 -8.89 12.63 -11.66
N GLU A 117 -10.06 12.14 -12.05
CA GLU A 117 -10.45 12.07 -13.46
C GLU A 117 -10.37 13.44 -14.13
N GLY A 118 -9.73 13.48 -15.30
CA GLY A 118 -9.51 14.71 -16.06
C GLY A 118 -8.44 15.67 -15.48
N LYS A 119 -7.73 15.29 -14.40
CA LYS A 119 -6.64 16.10 -13.84
C LYS A 119 -5.31 15.34 -13.88
N GLN A 120 -4.26 16.04 -14.28
CA GLN A 120 -2.90 15.54 -14.13
C GLN A 120 -2.53 15.48 -12.65
N GLN A 121 -1.79 14.43 -12.25
CA GLN A 121 -1.27 14.33 -10.90
C GLN A 121 -0.14 15.35 -10.72
N GLU A 122 -0.29 16.19 -9.70
CA GLU A 122 0.79 17.07 -9.26
C GLU A 122 1.88 16.21 -8.62
N LEU A 123 3.11 16.33 -9.14
CA LEU A 123 4.28 15.72 -8.53
C LEU A 123 4.94 16.69 -7.56
N VAL A 124 5.37 16.19 -6.41
CA VAL A 124 6.07 16.95 -5.37
C VAL A 124 7.39 16.28 -5.03
N TRP A 125 8.41 17.10 -4.77
CA TRP A 125 9.67 16.62 -4.21
C TRP A 125 9.49 16.34 -2.72
N VAL A 126 9.92 15.15 -2.30
CA VAL A 126 9.81 14.66 -0.92
C VAL A 126 11.18 14.18 -0.51
N ASP A 127 11.69 14.71 0.61
CA ASP A 127 12.94 14.25 1.19
C ASP A 127 12.76 12.84 1.75
N VAL A 128 13.73 11.98 1.46
CA VAL A 128 13.78 10.61 1.97
C VAL A 128 14.49 10.63 3.31
N PRO A 129 13.82 10.24 4.41
CA PRO A 129 14.48 10.11 5.70
C PRO A 129 15.54 9.01 5.65
N GLU A 130 16.66 9.20 6.35
CA GLU A 130 17.79 8.27 6.34
C GLU A 130 17.36 6.86 6.73
N GLU A 131 16.50 6.75 7.74
CA GLU A 131 15.99 5.46 8.22
C GLU A 131 14.98 4.80 7.27
N ALA A 132 14.55 5.49 6.20
CA ALA A 132 13.75 4.90 5.13
C ALA A 132 14.61 4.30 4.02
N VAL A 133 15.91 4.61 3.96
CA VAL A 133 16.81 4.05 2.95
C VAL A 133 17.06 2.57 3.24
N ILE A 134 16.90 1.73 2.22
CA ILE A 134 17.17 0.30 2.30
C ILE A 134 18.67 0.08 2.06
N SER A 135 19.32 -0.65 2.96
CA SER A 135 20.76 -0.99 2.88
C SER A 135 21.06 -2.22 2.01
N GLU A 136 20.06 -3.05 1.74
CA GLU A 136 20.20 -4.24 0.91
C GLU A 136 20.54 -3.86 -0.55
N PRO A 137 21.37 -4.66 -1.25
CA PRO A 137 21.67 -4.42 -2.66
C PRO A 137 20.42 -4.43 -3.54
N ASN A 138 20.31 -3.44 -4.43
CA ASN A 138 19.20 -3.34 -5.37
C ASN A 138 19.33 -4.38 -6.50
N ARG A 139 18.60 -5.49 -6.40
CA ARG A 139 18.57 -6.56 -7.42
C ARG A 139 17.72 -6.23 -8.65
N VAL A 140 16.92 -5.17 -8.60
CA VAL A 140 16.04 -4.72 -9.70
C VAL A 140 16.76 -3.69 -10.58
N GLY A 141 17.75 -2.97 -10.03
CA GLY A 141 18.52 -1.93 -10.71
C GLY A 141 17.81 -0.58 -10.83
N ARG A 142 16.47 -0.58 -10.88
CA ARG A 142 15.64 0.65 -10.90
C ARG A 142 15.45 1.22 -9.50
N THR A 143 15.29 2.54 -9.41
CA THR A 143 14.92 3.20 -8.15
C THR A 143 13.49 2.85 -7.75
N MET A 144 13.32 2.42 -6.50
CA MET A 144 12.03 2.01 -5.96
C MET A 144 11.67 2.86 -4.73
N VAL A 145 10.40 3.20 -4.61
CA VAL A 145 9.85 3.99 -3.50
C VAL A 145 8.55 3.40 -2.99
N TRP A 146 8.38 3.41 -1.67
CA TRP A 146 7.18 2.99 -0.95
C TRP A 146 6.56 4.21 -0.25
N PRO A 147 5.68 4.96 -0.93
CA PRO A 147 5.03 6.13 -0.35
C PRO A 147 3.84 5.73 0.52
N ILE A 148 3.69 6.41 1.67
CA ILE A 148 2.50 6.39 2.50
C ILE A 148 1.80 7.73 2.36
N TYR A 149 0.58 7.69 1.85
CA TYR A 149 -0.26 8.87 1.71
C TYR A 149 -1.17 8.99 2.93
N GLY A 150 -1.02 10.08 3.68
CA GLY A 150 -1.83 10.39 4.85
C GLY A 150 -2.41 11.80 4.81
N TYR A 151 -3.14 12.18 5.85
CA TYR A 151 -3.72 13.52 5.97
C TYR A 151 -2.66 14.63 6.07
N MET A 152 -1.48 14.31 6.59
CA MET A 152 -0.32 15.21 6.67
C MET A 152 0.50 15.28 5.37
N GLY A 153 0.04 14.62 4.31
CA GLY A 153 0.77 14.50 3.04
C GLY A 153 1.43 13.15 2.86
N VAL A 154 2.38 13.09 1.94
CA VAL A 154 3.10 11.88 1.56
C VAL A 154 4.39 11.74 2.38
N THR A 155 4.66 10.53 2.87
CA THR A 155 5.90 10.19 3.58
C THR A 155 6.51 8.92 2.99
N ILE A 156 7.82 8.75 3.15
CA ILE A 156 8.54 7.61 2.57
C ILE A 156 8.76 6.52 3.62
N ARG A 157 8.20 5.34 3.35
CA ARG A 157 8.33 4.12 4.18
C ARG A 157 9.64 3.40 3.91
N CYS A 158 9.93 3.24 2.64
CA CYS A 158 11.14 2.64 2.12
C CYS A 158 11.57 3.33 0.83
N PHE A 159 12.88 3.43 0.65
CA PHE A 159 13.51 3.92 -0.55
C PHE A 159 14.69 3.02 -0.89
N MET A 160 14.75 2.56 -2.13
CA MET A 160 15.89 1.79 -2.65
C MET A 160 16.46 2.55 -3.85
N PRO A 161 17.66 3.11 -3.73
CA PRO A 161 18.29 3.81 -4.83
C PRO A 161 18.57 2.84 -5.99
N GLY A 162 18.31 3.29 -7.21
CA GLY A 162 18.72 2.62 -8.43
C GLY A 162 20.18 2.88 -8.77
N SER A 163 20.72 2.10 -9.69
CA SER A 163 21.96 2.46 -10.37
C SER A 163 21.64 3.56 -11.38
N MET A 164 22.17 4.77 -11.19
CA MET A 164 22.08 5.83 -12.21
C MET A 164 22.83 5.38 -13.46
N THR A 165 22.12 4.80 -14.44
CA THR A 165 22.66 4.40 -15.74
C THR A 165 21.99 5.17 -16.85
#